data_AF-M4F3D1-F1
#
_entry.id   AF-M4F3D1-F1
#
_cell.length_a   1.000
_cell.length_b   1.000
_cell.length_c   1.000
_cell.angle_alpha   90.00
_cell.angle_beta   90.00
_cell.angle_gamma   90.00
#
_symmetry.space_group_name_H-M   'P 1'
#
loop_
_entity.id
_entity.type
_entity.pdbx_description
1 polymer ?
#
loop_
_entity_poly.entity_id
_entity_poly.type
_entity_poly.pdbx_seq_one_letter_code
_entity_poly.pdbx_strand_id
1 'polypeptide(L)' 'MYQEAALLLALLCVSSNVAVSAPIRDGLLPNGNFEIGPKPSQLKGSVVKERNAVAHWDMTGFVEYIKAQFFISINLRNA' A
#
# COMPACT_ATOMS: atom_id res chain seq x y z
N MET A 1 -36.48 -33.03 20.71
CA MET A 1 -36.51 -31.55 20.52
C MET A 1 -35.11 -30.93 20.54
N TYR A 2 -34.22 -31.32 21.46
CA TYR A 2 -32.87 -30.73 21.54
C TYR A 2 -31.82 -31.40 20.63
N GLN A 3 -32.04 -32.63 20.19
CA GLN A 3 -31.06 -33.41 19.42
C GLN A 3 -30.84 -32.83 18.01
N GLU A 4 -31.91 -32.51 17.29
CA GLU A 4 -31.85 -31.86 15.98
C GLU A 4 -31.23 -30.46 16.07
N ALA A 5 -31.58 -29.70 17.11
CA ALA A 5 -31.02 -28.37 17.36
C ALA A 5 -29.51 -28.44 17.66
N ALA A 6 -29.07 -29.45 18.42
CA ALA A 6 -27.65 -29.67 18.69
C ALA A 6 -26.88 -30.06 17.42
N LEU A 7 -27.49 -30.85 16.54
CA LEU A 7 -26.89 -31.27 15.27
C LEU A 7 -26.73 -30.09 14.30
N LEU A 8 -27.76 -29.24 14.20
CA LEU A 8 -27.73 -28.01 13.41
C LEU A 8 -26.68 -27.03 13.92
N LEU A 9 -26.57 -26.88 15.25
CA LEU A 9 -25.56 -26.01 15.86
C LEU A 9 -24.14 -26.54 15.61
N ALA A 10 -23.94 -27.86 15.70
CA ALA A 10 -22.66 -28.49 15.38
C ALA A 10 -22.28 -28.30 13.89
N LEU A 11 -23.24 -28.43 12.98
CA LEU A 11 -23.02 -28.20 11.54
C LEU A 11 -22.66 -26.73 11.26
N LEU A 12 -23.33 -25.79 11.92
CA LEU A 12 -23.08 -24.36 11.79
C LEU A 12 -21.65 -24.00 12.25
N CYS A 13 -21.20 -24.54 13.39
CA CYS A 13 -19.86 -24.32 13.93
C CYS A 13 -18.74 -24.91 13.07
N VAL A 14 -18.99 -25.97 12.30
CA VAL A 14 -17.99 -26.56 11.39
C VAL A 14 -17.95 -25.81 10.06
N SER A 15 -19.08 -25.20 9.64
CA SER A 15 -19.17 -24.41 8.40
C SER A 15 -18.57 -23.00 8.48
N SER A 16 -18.29 -22.50 9.69
CA SER A 16 -17.58 -21.24 9.88
C SER A 16 -16.12 -21.39 9.47
N ASN A 17 -15.85 -21.19 8.18
CA ASN A 17 -14.52 -20.98 7.67
C ASN A 17 -13.94 -19.73 8.35
N VAL A 18 -13.05 -19.93 9.32
CA VAL A 18 -12.23 -18.84 9.85
C VAL A 18 -11.28 -18.45 8.72
N ALA A 19 -11.61 -17.37 8.01
CA ALA A 19 -10.68 -16.75 7.09
C ALA A 19 -9.54 -16.16 7.93
N VAL A 20 -8.49 -16.97 8.13
CA VAL A 20 -7.24 -16.49 8.71
C VAL A 20 -6.59 -15.61 7.65
N SER A 21 -6.89 -14.32 7.71
CA SER A 21 -6.09 -13.31 7.03
C SER A 21 -4.72 -13.32 7.71
N ALA A 22 -3.75 -13.98 7.07
CA ALA A 22 -2.37 -13.82 7.48
C ALA A 22 -2.06 -12.33 7.38
N PRO A 23 -1.56 -11.67 8.43
CA PRO A 23 -1.13 -10.29 8.30
C PRO A 23 -0.01 -10.31 7.27
N ILE A 24 -0.28 -9.69 6.12
CA ILE A 24 0.77 -9.47 5.14
C ILE A 24 1.80 -8.64 5.89
N ARG A 25 2.99 -9.19 6.09
CA ARG A 25 4.13 -8.43 6.62
C ARG A 25 4.61 -7.55 5.47
N ASP A 26 3.77 -6.60 5.07
CA ASP A 26 4.06 -5.61 4.06
C ASP A 26 5.11 -4.67 4.67
N GLY A 27 6.37 -5.09 4.58
CA GLY A 27 7.47 -4.15 4.66
C GLY A 27 7.31 -3.08 3.58
N LEU A 28 8.00 -1.96 3.74
CA LEU A 28 7.99 -0.93 2.72
C LEU A 28 8.47 -1.52 1.39
N LEU A 29 7.80 -1.16 0.30
CA LEU A 29 8.35 -1.33 -1.03
C LEU A 29 9.73 -0.64 -1.11
N PRO A 30 10.63 -1.04 -2.02
CA PRO A 30 11.89 -0.34 -2.22
C PRO A 30 11.67 1.17 -2.38
N ASN A 31 12.25 1.96 -1.48
CA ASN A 31 12.04 3.42 -1.39
C ASN A 31 10.54 3.84 -1.36
N GLY A 32 9.65 3.01 -0.79
CA GLY A 32 8.21 3.28 -0.70
C GLY A 32 7.84 4.40 0.28
N ASN A 33 8.79 4.84 1.09
CA ASN A 33 8.68 6.03 1.94
C ASN A 33 9.33 7.28 1.33
N PHE A 34 9.93 7.18 0.13
CA PHE A 34 10.50 8.30 -0.63
C PHE A 34 11.63 9.08 0.07
N GLU A 35 12.37 8.46 0.99
CA GLU A 35 13.53 9.07 1.66
C GLU A 35 14.70 9.31 0.68
N ILE A 36 14.77 8.52 -0.40
CA ILE A 36 15.74 8.69 -1.47
C ILE A 36 15.08 9.49 -2.60
N GLY A 37 15.31 10.80 -2.57
CA GLY A 37 14.81 11.72 -3.58
C GLY A 37 15.62 11.75 -4.89
N PRO A 38 15.09 12.41 -5.93
CA PRO A 38 15.76 12.59 -7.22
C PRO A 38 17.00 13.48 -7.14
N LYS A 39 17.95 13.29 -8.06
CA LYS A 39 19.14 14.15 -8.16
C LYS A 39 18.75 15.54 -8.67
N PRO A 40 19.44 16.61 -8.26
CA PRO A 40 19.17 17.97 -8.75
C PRO A 40 19.22 18.09 -10.29
N SER A 41 20.10 17.33 -10.95
CA SER A 41 20.21 17.31 -12.41
C SER A 41 18.95 16.77 -13.10
N GLN A 42 18.16 15.93 -12.41
CA GLN A 42 16.95 15.29 -12.92
C GLN A 42 15.70 16.15 -12.70
N LEU A 43 15.85 17.32 -12.08
CA LEU A 43 14.76 18.25 -11.77
C LEU A 43 14.79 19.50 -12.68
N LYS A 44 13.63 20.11 -12.86
CA LYS A 44 13.43 21.48 -13.37
C LYS A 44 12.58 22.24 -12.36
N GLY A 45 13.22 22.91 -11.41
CA GLY A 45 12.52 23.38 -10.20
C GLY A 45 12.09 22.17 -9.37
N SER A 46 10.80 22.07 -9.05
CA SER A 46 10.21 20.89 -8.40
C SER A 46 9.81 19.80 -9.39
N VAL A 47 9.72 20.09 -10.69
CA VAL A 47 9.22 19.12 -11.68
C VAL A 47 10.28 18.07 -12.01
N VAL A 48 9.90 16.80 -12.01
CA VAL A 48 10.75 15.67 -12.38
C VAL A 48 10.83 15.54 -13.91
N LYS A 49 12.05 15.49 -14.45
CA LYS A 49 12.29 15.42 -15.91
C LYS A 49 12.52 14.00 -16.43
N GLU A 50 13.07 13.13 -15.60
CA GLU A 50 13.50 11.79 -16.01
C GLU A 50 12.58 10.73 -15.43
N ARG A 51 12.27 9.71 -16.25
CA ARG A 51 11.39 8.60 -15.89
C ARG A 51 11.81 7.87 -14.61
N ASN A 52 13.12 7.76 -14.41
CA ASN A 52 13.74 6.94 -13.36
C ASN A 52 14.39 7.83 -12.29
N ALA A 53 13.95 9.08 -12.14
CA ALA A 53 14.55 10.00 -11.17
C ALA A 53 14.25 9.61 -9.73
N VAL A 54 13.11 8.95 -9.46
CA VAL A 54 12.79 8.41 -8.13
C VAL A 54 13.37 6.99 -8.05
N ALA A 55 14.27 6.77 -7.10
CA ALA A 55 14.95 5.49 -6.97
C ALA A 55 13.92 4.36 -6.78
N HIS A 56 14.05 3.29 -7.59
CA HIS A 56 13.19 2.10 -7.61
C HIS A 56 11.77 2.29 -8.16
N TRP A 57 11.45 3.45 -8.74
CA TRP A 57 10.15 3.73 -9.32
C TRP A 57 10.27 4.18 -10.78
N ASP A 58 9.37 3.69 -11.62
CA ASP A 58 9.15 4.19 -12.98
C ASP A 58 7.98 5.16 -12.96
N MET A 59 8.24 6.41 -13.36
CA MET A 59 7.23 7.45 -13.37
C MET A 59 6.60 7.62 -14.76
N THR A 60 5.32 7.95 -14.80
CA THR A 60 4.62 8.32 -16.04
C THR A 60 3.75 9.54 -15.80
N GLY A 61 3.68 10.45 -16.79
CA GLY A 61 2.92 11.70 -16.66
C GLY A 61 3.68 12.82 -15.94
N PHE A 62 2.95 13.83 -15.48
CA PHE A 62 3.53 14.94 -14.73
C PHE A 62 3.79 14.52 -13.28
N VAL A 63 5.04 14.64 -12.83
CA VAL A 63 5.44 14.33 -11.45
C VAL A 63 6.19 15.51 -10.87
N GLU A 64 5.77 15.93 -9.68
CA GLU A 64 6.39 17.00 -8.92
C GLU A 64 7.02 16.44 -7.64
N TYR A 65 8.28 16.81 -7.41
CA TYR A 65 9.00 16.50 -6.18
C TYR A 65 8.73 17.57 -5.12
N ILE A 66 8.10 17.15 -4.03
CA ILE A 66 7.80 18.00 -2.87
C ILE A 66 8.64 17.51 -1.70
N LYS A 67 9.52 18.37 -1.19
CA LYS A 67 10.28 18.09 0.03
C LYS A 67 9.52 18.62 1.24
N ALA A 68 8.66 17.81 1.83
CA ALA A 68 7.96 18.19 3.07
C ALA A 68 8.85 17.93 4.29
N GLN A 69 8.89 18.88 5.22
CA GLN A 69 9.64 18.76 6.47
C GLN A 69 8.87 17.98 7.54
N PHE A 70 7.55 17.79 7.36
CA PHE A 70 6.69 16.93 8.19
C PHE A 70 5.59 16.31 7.30
N PHE A 71 5.56 14.98 7.24
CA PHE A 71 4.60 14.06 6.61
C PHE A 71 3.78 14.54 5.37
N ILE A 72 4.02 13.89 4.23
CA ILE A 72 3.11 13.98 3.06
C ILE A 72 2.04 12.89 3.21
N SER A 73 0.80 13.29 3.47
CA SER A 73 -0.36 12.38 3.39
C SER A 73 -0.76 12.24 1.92
N ILE A 74 -0.48 11.09 1.32
CA ILE A 74 -0.89 10.78 -0.05
C ILE A 74 -2.35 10.29 0.01
N ASN A 75 -3.29 11.15 -0.38
CA ASN A 75 -4.71 10.80 -0.44
C ASN A 75 -4.96 9.93 -1.69
N LEU A 76 -4.90 8.61 -1.54
CA LEU A 76 -5.29 7.66 -2.59
C LEU A 76 -6.82 7.62 -2.70
N ARG A 77 -7.40 8.62 -3.36
CA ARG A 77 -8.75 8.49 -3.91
C ARG A 77 -8.65 7.64 -5.17
N ASN A 78 -9.04 6.38 -5.04
CA ASN A 78 -9.17 5.34 -6.09
C ASN A 78 -8.00 4.34 -6.17
N ALA A 79 -7.76 3.62 -5.07
CA ALA A 79 -7.27 2.24 -5.15
C ALA A 79 -8.45 1.30 -4.90
#